data_AF-A0A6B3H5V7-F1
#
_entry.id   AF-A0A6B3H5V7-F1
#
_cell.length_a   1.000
_cell.length_b   1.000
_cell.length_c   1.000
_cell.angle_alpha   90.00
_cell.angle_beta   90.00
_cell.angle_gamma   90.00
#
_symmetry.space_group_name_H-M   'P 1'
#
loop_
_entity.id
_entity.type
_entity.pdbx_description
1 polymer ?
#
loop_
_entity_poly.entity_id
_entity_poly.type
_entity_poly.pdbx_seq_one_letter_code
_entity_poly.pdbx_strand_id
1 'polypeptide(L)' 'DMQFSYMDGEYFVFMDMDTYDQLMVDRKAVGNAANFLIEGFTASVAQHEGEVLYVELPAAVELNIQHTDPGV' A
#
# COMPACT_ATOMS: atom_id res chain seq x y z
N ASP A 1 -11.26 -6.22 3.40
CA ASP A 1 -10.42 -5.05 3.02
C ASP A 1 -8.98 -5.28 3.41
N MET A 2 -8.01 -4.74 2.67
CA MET A 2 -6.58 -4.93 2.98
C MET A 2 -6.00 -3.66 3.61
N GLN A 3 -5.17 -3.80 4.63
CA GLN A 3 -4.44 -2.70 5.26
C GLN A 3 -2.94 -2.89 5.06
N PHE A 4 -2.27 -1.88 4.52
CA PHE A 4 -0.82 -1.90 4.44
C PHE A 4 -0.21 -1.87 5.84
N SER A 5 0.63 -2.85 6.16
CA SER A 5 1.24 -3.03 7.47
C SER A 5 2.64 -2.43 7.52
N TYR A 6 3.57 -2.95 6.73
CA TYR A 6 4.97 -2.50 6.68
C TYR A 6 5.66 -2.98 5.40
N MET A 7 6.86 -2.46 5.13
CA MET A 7 7.74 -3.00 4.08
C MET A 7 8.71 -4.03 4.64
N ASP A 8 8.84 -5.17 3.96
CA ASP A 8 9.86 -6.19 4.22
C ASP A 8 10.81 -6.31 3.02
N GLY A 9 11.93 -5.60 3.08
CA GLY A 9 12.85 -5.47 1.96
C GLY A 9 12.19 -4.77 0.77
N GLU A 10 11.93 -5.53 -0.31
CA GLU A 10 11.28 -5.04 -1.53
C GLU A 10 9.77 -5.34 -1.58
N TYR A 11 9.23 -6.05 -0.58
CA TYR A 11 7.83 -6.42 -0.51
C TYR A 11 7.03 -5.47 0.37
N PHE A 12 5.78 -5.26 -0.02
CA PHE A 12 4.77 -4.55 0.75
C PHE A 12 3.87 -5.58 1.42
N VAL A 13 3.84 -5.58 2.75
CA VAL A 13 3.02 -6.52 3.53
C VAL A 13 1.68 -5.89 3.79
N PHE A 14 0.62 -6.54 3.33
CA PHE A 14 -0.77 -6.17 3.60
C PHE A 14 -1.39 -7.19 4.56
N MET A 15 -2.25 -6.71 5.45
CA MET A 15 -3.06 -7.53 6.34
C MET A 15 -4.50 -7.53 5.84
N ASP A 16 -5.07 -8.71 5.67
CA ASP A 16 -6.50 -8.86 5.45
C ASP A 16 -7.23 -8.54 6.76
N MET A 17 -8.10 -7.54 6.77
CA MET A 17 -8.79 -7.10 7.99
C MET A 17 -9.92 -8.04 8.43
N ASP A 18 -10.30 -8.99 7.59
CA ASP A 18 -11.34 -9.98 7.87
C ASP A 18 -10.72 -11.29 8.40
N THR A 19 -9.61 -11.74 7.82
CA THR A 19 -8.95 -13.02 8.20
C THR A 19 -7.68 -12.86 9.04
N TYR A 20 -7.10 -11.66 9.09
CA TYR A 20 -5.78 -11.36 9.68
C TYR A 20 -4.61 -12.06 8.99
N ASP A 21 -4.82 -12.61 7.80
CA ASP A 21 -3.76 -13.18 6.99
C ASP A 21 -2.87 -12.08 6.41
N GLN A 22 -1.57 -12.39 6.29
CA GLN A 22 -0.60 -11.50 5.67
C GLN A 22 -0.38 -11.87 4.21
N LEU A 23 -0.36 -10.85 3.36
CA LEU A 23 -0.06 -10.96 1.95
C LEU A 23 1.19 -10.13 1.62
N MET A 24 2.21 -10.80 1.08
CA MET A 24 3.39 -10.13 0.56
C MET A 24 3.17 -9.77 -0.90
N VAL A 25 3.24 -8.48 -1.22
CA VAL A 25 3.02 -7.96 -2.56
C VAL A 25 4.30 -7.33 -3.08
N ASP A 26 4.69 -7.69 -4.30
CA ASP A 26 5.88 -7.14 -4.93
C ASP A 26 5.65 -5.69 -5.39
N ARG A 27 6.71 -4.87 -5.41
CA ARG A 27 6.62 -3.46 -5.81
C ARG A 27 6.02 -3.25 -7.21
N LYS A 28 6.23 -4.16 -8.16
CA LYS A 28 5.68 -4.08 -9.51
C LYS A 28 4.16 -4.18 -9.51
N ALA A 29 3.59 -5.09 -8.72
CA ALA A 29 2.13 -5.20 -8.55
C ALA A 29 1.54 -4.00 -7.78
N VAL A 30 2.27 -3.44 -6.80
CA VAL A 30 1.84 -2.20 -6.13
C VAL A 30 1.89 -1.00 -7.07
N GLY A 31 2.86 -0.96 -7.98
CA GLY A 31 2.99 0.10 -8.99
C GLY A 31 3.21 1.48 -8.36
N ASN A 32 2.52 2.50 -8.89
CA ASN A 32 2.70 3.90 -8.44
C ASN A 32 2.21 4.14 -7.01
N ALA A 33 1.29 3.31 -6.50
CA ALA A 33 0.81 3.38 -5.12
C ALA A 33 1.95 3.20 -4.11
N ALA A 34 3.04 2.53 -4.49
CA ALA A 34 4.21 2.30 -3.66
C ALA A 34 4.88 3.60 -3.16
N ASN A 35 4.63 4.72 -3.84
CA ASN A 35 5.20 6.03 -3.47
C ASN A 35 4.32 6.78 -2.45
N PHE A 36 3.13 6.28 -2.17
CA PHE A 36 2.11 6.97 -1.36
C PHE A 36 1.57 6.12 -0.22
N LEU A 37 2.14 4.94 0.00
CA LEU A 37 1.76 4.03 1.09
C LEU A 37 2.37 4.48 2.42
N ILE A 38 1.50 4.63 3.42
CA ILE A 38 1.87 4.77 4.83
C ILE A 38 1.24 3.60 5.58
N GLU A 39 1.96 3.07 6.57
CA GLU A 39 1.47 2.04 7.46
C GLU A 39 0.08 2.42 8.02
N GLY A 40 -0.85 1.48 7.94
CA GLY A 40 -2.24 1.68 8.33
C GLY A 40 -3.18 2.13 7.21
N PHE A 41 -2.69 2.44 6.01
CA PHE A 41 -3.57 2.76 4.88
C PHE A 41 -4.36 1.55 4.40
N THR A 42 -5.66 1.74 4.19
CA THR A 42 -6.52 0.76 3.53
C THR A 42 -6.31 0.82 2.03
N ALA A 43 -6.23 -0.34 1.39
CA ALA A 43 -6.08 -0.50 -0.05
C ALA A 43 -6.96 -1.65 -0.55
N SER A 44 -7.31 -1.61 -1.84
CA SER A 44 -7.91 -2.74 -2.53
C SER A 44 -6.81 -3.52 -3.25
N VAL A 45 -6.75 -4.83 -3.01
CA VAL A 45 -5.79 -5.72 -3.66
C VAL A 45 -6.54 -6.65 -4.60
N ALA A 46 -6.31 -6.53 -5.91
CA ALA A 46 -6.91 -7.40 -6.90
C ALA A 46 -6.06 -8.67 -7.08
N GLN A 47 -6.69 -9.84 -6.94
CA GLN A 47 -6.03 -11.14 -7.04
C GLN A 47 -6.74 -12.05 -8.04
N HIS A 48 -5.97 -12.90 -8.72
CA HIS A 48 -6.48 -13.96 -9.57
C HIS A 48 -5.66 -15.24 -9.35
N GLU A 49 -6.31 -16.34 -8.96
CA GLU A 49 -5.66 -17.63 -8.68
C GLU A 49 -4.46 -17.55 -7.71
N GLY A 50 -4.49 -16.61 -6.77
CA GLY A 50 -3.41 -16.39 -5.81
C GLY A 50 -2.29 -15.44 -6.30
N GLU A 51 -2.32 -15.02 -7.55
CA GLU A 51 -1.43 -13.98 -8.08
C GLU A 51 -2.03 -12.60 -7.86
N VAL A 52 -1.22 -11.67 -7.34
CA VAL A 52 -1.62 -10.27 -7.15
C VAL A 52 -1.44 -9.51 -8.46
N LEU A 53 -2.53 -8.93 -8.97
CA LEU A 53 -2.55 -8.23 -10.25
C LEU A 53 -2.20 -6.74 -10.09
N TYR A 54 -2.87 -6.06 -9.17
CA TYR A 54 -2.63 -4.66 -8.87
C TYR A 54 -3.15 -4.27 -7.47
N VAL A 55 -2.60 -3.18 -6.94
CA VAL A 55 -3.06 -2.53 -5.71
C VAL A 55 -3.61 -1.15 -6.04
N GLU A 56 -4.80 -0.85 -5.52
CA GLU A 56 -5.45 0.44 -5.67
C GLU A 56 -5.60 1.13 -4.31
N LEU A 57 -5.16 2.39 -4.25
CA LEU A 57 -5.35 3.26 -3.10
C LEU A 57 -6.66 4.05 -3.25
N PRO A 58 -7.20 4.60 -2.14
CA PRO A 58 -8.27 5.58 -2.22
C PRO A 58 -7.92 6.75 -3.14
N ALA A 59 -8.95 7.44 -3.64
CA ALA A 59 -8.77 8.57 -4.57
C ALA A 59 -7.90 9.71 -4.03
N ALA A 60 -7.76 9.82 -2.71
CA ALA A 60 -6.86 10.75 -2.05
C ALA A 60 -6.23 10.12 -0.80
N VAL A 61 -5.01 10.54 -0.50
CA VAL A 61 -4.28 10.17 0.71
C VAL A 61 -3.79 11.44 1.42
N GLU A 62 -3.69 11.39 2.74
CA GLU A 62 -3.14 12.48 3.54
C GLU A 62 -1.70 12.15 3.93
N LEU A 63 -0.75 12.98 3.47
CA LEU A 63 0.67 12.79 3.72
C LEU A 63 1.25 14.07 4.33
N ASN A 64 2.10 13.91 5.33
CA ASN A 64 2.83 15.03 5.91
C ASN A 64 4.00 15.44 5.00
N ILE A 65 4.06 16.72 4.66
CA ILE A 65 5.20 17.31 3.95
C ILE A 65 6.43 17.27 4.88
N GLN A 66 7.45 16.52 4.50
CA GLN A 66 8.70 16.41 5.28
C GLN A 66 9.61 17.64 5.07
N HIS A 67 9.56 18.23 3.88
CA HIS A 67 10.38 19.38 3.53
C HIS A 67 9.74 20.18 2.39
N THR A 68 9.76 21.50 2.53
CA THR A 68 9.40 22.45 1.48
C THR A 68 10.10 23.78 1.77
N ASP A 69 10.36 24.58 0.74
CA ASP A 69 10.90 25.93 0.92
C ASP A 69 9.87 26.84 1.61
N PRO A 70 10.31 27.89 2.35
CA PRO A 70 9.40 28.82 2.99
C PRO A 70 8.44 29.47 1.99
N GLY A 71 7.16 29.60 2.36
CA GLY A 71 6.20 30.37 1.59
C GLY A 71 6.61 31.84 1.50
N VAL A 72 6.57 32.40 0.30
CA VAL A 72 6.92 33.82 0.02
C VAL A 72 5.73 34.73 0.28
#